data_AF-A0A0E9N8M2-F1
#
_entry.id   AF-A0A0E9N8M2-F1
#
_cell.length_a   1.000
_cell.length_b   1.000
_cell.length_c   1.000
_cell.angle_alpha   90.00
_cell.angle_beta   90.00
_cell.angle_gamma   90.00
#
_symmetry.space_group_name_H-M   'P 1'
#
loop_
_entity.id
_entity.type
_entity.pdbx_description
1 polymer ?
#
loop_
_entity_poly.entity_id
_entity_poly.type
_entity_poly.pdbx_seq_one_letter_code
_entity_poly.pdbx_strand_id
1 'polypeptide(L)'
;MPSSSTPSSPKQTPTTMTQFYIRLQEGICGGIKPATPRLLLEITSPGEGAPSIKSSERKQGTKVFKEQSAEVSAEQINGLASELKEVLAGLPTEKPRGAEDIYGLDTSIFFGSDELEWRNGGPEGCTPGLYESDIQPTAAQKAKFKDLVEKIKAIASSSLQ
;
A
#
# COMPACT_ATOMS: atom_id res chain seq x y z
N MET A 1 -0.71 3.56 -51.69
CA MET A 1 -1.20 2.34 -51.01
C MET A 1 0.01 1.61 -50.43
N PRO A 2 -0.11 0.94 -49.27
CA PRO A 2 0.48 1.40 -48.01
C PRO A 2 1.77 0.67 -47.62
N SER A 3 2.62 1.31 -46.81
CA SER A 3 3.54 0.61 -45.91
C SER A 3 3.31 1.15 -44.50
N SER A 4 2.49 0.41 -43.76
CA SER A 4 2.26 0.60 -42.33
C SER A 4 3.49 0.13 -41.57
N SER A 5 4.26 1.05 -40.99
CA SER A 5 5.24 0.71 -39.97
C SER A 5 4.53 0.71 -38.61
N THR A 6 4.27 -0.49 -38.12
CA THR A 6 3.86 -0.81 -36.75
C THR A 6 4.86 -0.20 -35.75
N PRO A 7 4.44 0.57 -34.74
CA PRO A 7 5.29 0.81 -33.59
C PRO A 7 5.30 -0.45 -32.71
N SER A 8 6.49 -1.04 -32.59
CA SER A 8 6.84 -2.13 -31.69
C SER A 8 6.35 -1.86 -30.28
N SER A 9 5.57 -2.79 -29.72
CA SER A 9 5.36 -2.89 -28.28
C SER A 9 6.72 -2.99 -27.58
N PRO A 10 7.03 -2.15 -26.59
CA PRO A 10 8.20 -2.39 -25.76
C PRO A 10 7.98 -3.70 -25.00
N LYS A 11 8.93 -4.63 -25.15
CA LYS A 11 9.12 -5.75 -24.22
C LYS A 11 9.20 -5.15 -22.82
N GLN A 12 8.21 -5.44 -21.98
CA GLN A 12 8.29 -5.16 -20.55
C GLN A 12 9.40 -6.05 -19.99
N THR A 13 10.61 -5.50 -19.91
CA THR A 13 11.65 -5.99 -19.02
C THR A 13 11.09 -5.98 -17.60
N PRO A 14 11.46 -6.91 -16.70
CA PRO A 14 11.14 -6.78 -15.29
C PRO A 14 11.74 -5.44 -14.84
N THR A 15 10.88 -4.45 -14.60
CA THR A 15 11.32 -3.11 -14.20
C THR A 15 11.84 -3.24 -12.78
N THR A 16 13.15 -3.42 -12.64
CA THR A 16 13.83 -3.24 -11.36
C THR A 16 13.50 -1.83 -10.89
N MET A 17 12.66 -1.69 -9.87
CA MET A 17 12.29 -0.37 -9.37
C MET A 17 13.46 0.19 -8.60
N THR A 18 14.01 1.30 -9.10
CA THR A 18 15.08 2.00 -8.38
C THR A 18 14.54 2.49 -7.04
N GLN A 19 13.56 3.38 -7.03
CA GLN A 19 13.01 3.96 -5.80
C GLN A 19 11.53 3.64 -5.62
N PHE A 20 11.16 3.26 -4.39
CA PHE A 20 9.76 3.11 -4.01
C PHE A 20 9.59 3.25 -2.50
N TYR A 21 8.36 3.58 -2.12
CA TYR A 21 7.93 3.71 -0.74
C TYR A 21 6.58 3.03 -0.57
N ILE A 22 6.49 2.15 0.42
CA ILE A 22 5.28 1.41 0.75
C ILE A 22 4.96 1.71 2.20
N ARG A 23 3.76 2.17 2.48
CA ARG A 23 3.28 2.39 3.84
C ARG A 23 1.94 1.69 4.03
N LEU A 24 1.88 0.79 4.99
CA LEU A 24 0.67 0.12 5.42
C LEU A 24 0.29 0.62 6.81
N GLN A 25 -0.94 1.11 6.95
CA GLN A 25 -1.46 1.60 8.22
C GLN A 25 -2.78 0.90 8.54
N GLU A 26 -2.87 0.27 9.71
CA GLU A 26 -4.11 -0.30 10.23
C GLU A 26 -4.72 0.60 11.30
N GLY A 27 -6.05 0.63 11.40
CA GLY A 27 -6.77 1.49 12.33
C GLY A 27 -7.13 2.86 11.75
N ILE A 28 -7.45 2.91 10.46
CA ILE A 28 -7.80 4.15 9.75
C ILE A 28 -9.28 4.55 9.89
N CYS A 29 -10.16 3.61 10.20
CA CYS A 29 -11.58 3.86 10.36
C CYS A 29 -11.82 4.53 11.72
N GLY A 30 -12.05 5.84 11.65
CA GLY A 30 -12.66 6.63 12.72
C GLY A 30 -14.17 6.71 12.53
N GLY A 31 -14.91 6.68 13.63
CA GLY A 31 -16.35 6.95 13.67
C GLY A 31 -16.61 8.08 14.66
N ILE A 32 -17.40 7.80 15.69
CA ILE A 32 -17.56 8.71 16.85
C ILE A 32 -16.24 8.83 17.65
N LYS A 33 -15.36 7.82 17.56
CA LYS A 33 -14.00 7.86 18.11
C LYS A 33 -12.99 8.12 16.99
N PRO A 34 -11.93 8.91 17.28
CA PRO A 34 -10.88 9.15 16.31
C PRO A 34 -10.23 7.84 15.86
N ALA A 35 -9.78 7.82 14.60
CA ALA A 35 -8.98 6.73 14.06
C ALA A 35 -7.85 6.41 15.05
N THR A 36 -7.72 5.13 15.40
CA THR A 36 -6.74 4.68 16.40
C THR A 36 -5.76 3.76 15.69
N PRO A 37 -4.72 4.33 15.04
CA PRO A 37 -3.76 3.52 14.31
C PRO A 37 -3.10 2.50 15.24
N ARG A 38 -3.11 1.24 14.82
CA ARG A 38 -2.62 0.09 15.60
C ARG A 38 -1.31 -0.44 15.08
N LEU A 39 -1.14 -0.43 13.76
CA LEU A 39 0.06 -0.87 13.07
C LEU A 39 0.41 0.19 12.03
N LEU A 40 1.68 0.54 11.98
CA LEU A 40 2.27 1.30 10.90
C LEU A 40 3.47 0.50 10.40
N LEU A 41 3.44 0.08 9.14
CA LEU A 41 4.58 -0.53 8.45
C LEU A 41 5.01 0.40 7.35
N GLU A 42 6.30 0.72 7.30
CA GLU A 42 6.90 1.56 6.28
C GLU A 42 8.08 0.81 5.67
N ILE A 43 8.07 0.67 4.35
CA ILE A 43 9.13 0.06 3.57
C ILE A 43 9.65 1.13 2.62
N THR A 44 10.91 1.50 2.79
CA THR A 44 11.54 2.53 1.97
C THR A 44 12.72 1.93 1.23
N SER A 45 12.69 2.04 -0.09
CA SER A 45 13.83 1.73 -0.96
C SER A 45 14.39 3.02 -1.54
N PRO A 46 15.59 3.46 -1.10
CA PRO A 46 16.18 4.73 -1.52
C PRO A 46 16.74 4.72 -2.95
N GLY A 47 16.65 3.62 -3.72
CA GLY A 47 17.30 3.49 -5.03
C GLY A 47 18.77 3.14 -4.96
N GLU A 48 19.50 3.85 -4.13
CA GLU A 48 20.91 3.62 -3.87
C GLU A 48 21.06 3.25 -2.40
N GLY A 49 21.15 1.95 -2.10
CA GLY A 49 21.28 1.43 -0.74
C GLY A 49 20.37 0.22 -0.45
N ALA A 50 20.51 -0.34 0.75
CA ALA A 50 19.62 -1.40 1.22
C ALA A 50 18.24 -0.83 1.55
N PRO A 51 17.14 -1.44 1.08
CA PRO A 51 15.82 -1.07 1.55
C PRO A 51 15.70 -1.34 3.06
N SER A 52 14.90 -0.50 3.72
CA SER A 52 14.63 -0.62 5.15
C SER A 52 13.14 -0.77 5.40
N ILE A 53 12.82 -1.64 6.35
CA ILE A 53 11.47 -1.80 6.89
C ILE A 53 11.46 -1.19 8.28
N LYS A 54 10.45 -0.38 8.57
CA LYS A 54 10.12 0.13 9.89
C LYS A 54 8.72 -0.34 10.25
N SER A 55 8.55 -0.87 11.44
CA SER A 55 7.23 -1.17 12.01
C SER A 55 7.03 -0.39 13.30
N SER A 56 5.88 0.22 13.45
CA SER A 56 5.45 0.84 14.70
C SER A 56 4.11 0.23 15.11
N GLU A 57 4.17 -0.64 16.11
CA GLU A 57 3.00 -1.36 16.63
C GLU A 57 2.54 -0.77 17.96
N ARG A 58 1.26 -0.46 18.06
CA ARG A 58 0.66 0.00 19.30
C ARG A 58 -0.02 -1.17 20.00
N LYS A 59 0.50 -1.55 21.18
CA LYS A 59 -0.16 -2.55 22.01
C LYS A 59 -1.49 -2.01 22.54
N GLN A 60 -2.57 -2.75 22.31
CA GLN A 60 -3.92 -2.40 22.75
C GLN A 60 -3.93 -2.03 24.25
N GLY A 61 -4.47 -0.86 24.58
CA GLY A 61 -4.52 -0.35 25.97
C GLY A 61 -3.31 0.47 26.42
N THR A 62 -2.27 0.61 25.59
CA THR A 62 -1.08 1.44 25.91
C THR A 62 -0.97 2.65 24.97
N LYS A 63 -0.24 3.69 25.38
CA LYS A 63 0.18 4.80 24.51
C LYS A 63 1.58 4.57 23.91
N VAL A 64 2.16 3.40 24.13
CA VAL A 64 3.54 3.08 23.74
C VAL A 64 3.51 2.39 22.38
N PHE A 65 4.26 2.95 21.44
CA PHE A 65 4.54 2.30 20.17
C PHE A 65 5.81 1.48 20.33
N LYS A 66 5.77 0.21 19.92
CA LYS A 66 6.95 -0.62 19.75
C LYS A 66 7.45 -0.36 18.33
N GLU A 67 8.53 0.38 18.23
CA GLU A 67 9.20 0.65 16.97
C GLU A 67 10.25 -0.43 16.73
N GLN A 68 10.26 -1.01 15.55
CA GLN A 68 11.30 -1.92 15.09
C GLN A 68 11.72 -1.48 13.69
N SER A 69 12.99 -1.65 13.37
CA SER A 69 13.50 -1.41 12.02
C SER A 69 14.50 -2.46 11.65
N ALA A 70 14.43 -2.92 10.40
CA ALA A 70 15.35 -3.89 9.85
C ALA A 70 15.73 -3.51 8.41
N GLU A 71 16.97 -3.79 8.06
CA GLU A 71 17.42 -3.74 6.67
C GLU A 71 17.06 -5.05 5.99
N VAL A 72 16.60 -4.96 4.75
CA VAL A 72 16.05 -6.10 4.01
C VAL A 72 16.73 -6.24 2.66
N SER A 73 16.74 -7.47 2.16
CA SER A 73 17.32 -7.77 0.86
C SER A 73 16.57 -7.05 -0.25
N ALA A 74 17.29 -6.29 -1.06
CA ALA A 74 16.73 -5.55 -2.18
C ALA A 74 15.94 -6.44 -3.15
N GLU A 75 16.36 -7.68 -3.37
CA GLU A 75 15.66 -8.63 -4.24
C GLU A 75 14.25 -8.95 -3.75
N GLN A 76 14.07 -9.22 -2.45
CA GLN A 76 12.76 -9.57 -1.88
C GLN A 76 11.80 -8.39 -1.96
N ILE A 77 12.27 -7.19 -1.65
CA ILE A 77 11.41 -6.01 -1.66
C ILE A 77 11.12 -5.53 -3.07
N ASN A 78 12.08 -5.62 -4.00
CA ASN A 78 11.82 -5.32 -5.41
C ASN A 78 10.75 -6.24 -6.00
N GLY A 79 10.79 -7.54 -5.68
CA GLY A 79 9.75 -8.49 -6.07
C GLY A 79 8.38 -8.09 -5.51
N LEU A 80 8.32 -7.76 -4.21
CA LEU A 80 7.09 -7.28 -3.56
C LEU A 80 6.58 -5.97 -4.19
N ALA A 81 7.46 -4.99 -4.42
CA ALA A 81 7.08 -3.70 -4.99
C ALA A 81 6.54 -3.84 -6.42
N SER A 82 7.16 -4.71 -7.23
CA SER A 82 6.67 -5.03 -8.58
C SER A 82 5.28 -5.64 -8.55
N GLU A 83 5.07 -6.64 -7.69
CA GLU A 83 3.76 -7.26 -7.52
C GLU A 83 2.71 -6.26 -7.00
N LEU A 84 3.07 -5.44 -6.01
CA LEU A 84 2.21 -4.37 -5.51
C LEU A 84 1.80 -3.42 -6.64
N LYS A 85 2.76 -2.91 -7.41
CA LYS A 85 2.48 -2.00 -8.52
C LYS A 85 1.51 -2.62 -9.53
N GLU A 86 1.75 -3.86 -9.94
CA GLU A 86 0.89 -4.54 -10.91
C GLU A 86 -0.53 -4.76 -10.39
N VAL A 87 -0.66 -5.19 -9.13
CA VAL A 87 -1.98 -5.43 -8.52
C VAL A 87 -2.69 -4.11 -8.24
N LEU A 88 -2.02 -3.15 -7.60
CA LEU A 88 -2.57 -1.84 -7.23
C LEU A 88 -2.98 -1.03 -8.46
N ALA A 89 -2.25 -1.12 -9.58
CA ALA A 89 -2.64 -0.49 -10.83
C ALA A 89 -4.01 -0.98 -11.35
N GLY A 90 -4.41 -2.20 -11.02
CA GLY A 90 -5.72 -2.77 -11.34
C GLY A 90 -6.78 -2.59 -10.26
N LEU A 91 -6.43 -1.98 -9.12
CA LEU A 91 -7.32 -1.76 -7.99
C LEU A 91 -7.89 -0.34 -7.99
N PRO A 92 -9.22 -0.18 -7.85
CA PRO A 92 -9.82 1.14 -7.77
C PRO A 92 -9.41 1.87 -6.50
N THR A 93 -9.36 3.19 -6.58
CA THR A 93 -9.23 4.07 -5.40
C THR A 93 -10.54 4.77 -5.15
N GLU A 94 -10.76 5.20 -3.91
CA GLU A 94 -11.98 5.90 -3.56
C GLU A 94 -12.08 7.25 -4.29
N LYS A 95 -13.30 7.59 -4.69
CA LYS A 95 -13.68 8.90 -5.22
C LYS A 95 -14.90 9.42 -4.46
N PRO A 96 -14.83 10.62 -3.86
CA PRO A 96 -13.64 11.45 -3.67
C PRO A 96 -12.59 10.76 -2.77
N ARG A 97 -11.31 11.14 -2.89
CA ARG A 97 -10.22 10.53 -2.09
C ARG A 97 -10.47 10.75 -0.59
N GLY A 98 -10.28 9.73 0.24
CA GLY A 98 -10.54 9.79 1.68
C GLY A 98 -12.01 9.78 2.06
N ALA A 99 -12.93 9.43 1.15
CA ALA A 99 -14.37 9.39 1.44
C ALA A 99 -14.73 8.19 2.32
N GLU A 100 -14.24 7.00 1.96
CA GLU A 100 -14.65 5.72 2.53
C GLU A 100 -13.51 4.71 2.46
N ASP A 101 -13.38 3.87 3.48
CA ASP A 101 -12.64 2.61 3.36
C ASP A 101 -13.41 1.64 2.46
N ILE A 102 -13.30 1.84 1.14
CA ILE A 102 -13.98 1.03 0.12
C ILE A 102 -13.60 -0.46 0.17
N TYR A 103 -12.47 -0.78 0.82
CA TYR A 103 -11.99 -2.14 1.01
C TYR A 103 -12.53 -2.79 2.28
N GLY A 104 -12.99 -2.00 3.26
CA GLY A 104 -13.61 -2.46 4.50
C GLY A 104 -12.67 -3.27 5.39
N LEU A 105 -11.37 -3.01 5.32
CA LEU A 105 -10.34 -3.71 6.07
C LEU A 105 -9.75 -2.88 7.23
N ASP A 106 -10.24 -1.66 7.46
CA ASP A 106 -9.63 -0.74 8.44
C ASP A 106 -8.13 -0.53 8.17
N THR A 107 -7.74 -0.61 6.89
CA THR A 107 -6.34 -0.65 6.44
C THR A 107 -6.12 0.26 5.23
N SER A 108 -5.11 1.12 5.32
CA SER A 108 -4.62 1.97 4.24
C SER A 108 -3.29 1.44 3.74
N ILE A 109 -3.16 1.34 2.42
CA ILE A 109 -1.90 1.17 1.72
C ILE A 109 -1.61 2.45 0.95
N PHE A 110 -0.41 2.96 1.14
CA PHE A 110 0.19 3.98 0.31
C PHE A 110 1.38 3.35 -0.40
N PHE A 111 1.37 3.39 -1.73
CA PHE A 111 2.44 2.91 -2.58
C PHE A 111 2.86 4.05 -3.49
N GLY A 112 4.13 4.45 -3.40
CA GLY A 112 4.73 5.46 -4.26
C GLY A 112 5.94 4.88 -4.98
N SER A 113 6.00 5.05 -6.29
CA SER A 113 7.14 4.74 -7.14
C SER A 113 7.24 5.81 -8.24
N ASP A 114 8.33 5.79 -9.01
CA ASP A 114 8.53 6.71 -10.13
C ASP A 114 7.41 6.62 -11.19
N GLU A 115 6.77 5.44 -11.29
CA GLU A 115 5.79 5.12 -12.33
C GLU A 115 4.33 5.12 -11.84
N LEU A 116 4.11 4.83 -10.56
CA LEU A 116 2.78 4.72 -9.97
C LEU A 116 2.76 5.29 -8.55
N GLU A 117 1.83 6.19 -8.30
CA GLU A 117 1.39 6.57 -6.97
C GLU A 117 -0.04 6.03 -6.77
N TRP A 118 -0.20 5.16 -5.78
CA TRP A 118 -1.47 4.58 -5.40
C TRP A 118 -1.69 4.73 -3.90
N ARG A 119 -2.89 5.15 -3.52
CA ARG A 119 -3.29 5.30 -2.12
C ARG A 119 -4.75 4.97 -1.97
N ASN A 120 -5.08 4.14 -0.99
CA ASN A 120 -6.42 4.13 -0.40
C ASN A 120 -6.38 4.75 1.00
N GLY A 121 -7.45 5.41 1.37
CA GLY A 121 -7.67 5.98 2.68
C GLY A 121 -9.00 5.50 3.26
N GLY A 122 -9.35 6.15 4.34
CA GLY A 122 -10.70 6.17 4.89
C GLY A 122 -11.00 7.61 5.28
N PRO A 123 -12.19 7.89 5.82
CA PRO A 123 -12.53 9.23 6.28
C PRO A 123 -11.56 9.72 7.37
N GLU A 124 -10.66 10.62 6.98
CA GLU A 124 -9.78 11.34 7.91
C GLU A 124 -10.50 12.61 8.40
N GLY A 125 -10.83 12.68 9.69
CA GLY A 125 -11.44 13.87 10.31
C GLY A 125 -12.76 13.61 11.06
N CYS A 126 -13.37 14.67 11.57
CA CYS A 126 -14.64 14.64 12.33
C CYS A 126 -15.89 14.51 11.43
N THR A 127 -15.70 14.18 10.16
CA THR A 127 -16.78 13.96 9.17
C THR A 127 -16.74 12.53 8.60
N PRO A 128 -16.67 11.48 9.43
CA PRO A 128 -16.80 10.12 8.91
C PRO A 128 -18.21 9.90 8.37
N GLY A 129 -18.31 9.52 7.09
CA GLY A 129 -19.56 9.06 6.48
C GLY A 129 -20.47 10.12 5.85
N LEU A 130 -20.00 11.33 5.55
CA LEU A 130 -20.80 12.29 4.75
C LEU A 130 -20.79 12.00 3.25
N TYR A 131 -19.84 11.18 2.77
CA TYR A 131 -19.66 10.88 1.36
C TYR A 131 -19.39 9.38 1.19
N GLU A 132 -20.32 8.65 0.56
CA GLU A 132 -20.04 7.32 0.01
C GLU A 132 -19.12 7.48 -1.20
N SER A 133 -18.23 6.51 -1.43
CA SER A 133 -17.47 6.53 -2.67
C SER A 133 -18.35 6.11 -3.85
N ASP A 134 -18.30 6.85 -4.96
CA ASP A 134 -18.88 6.44 -6.24
C ASP A 134 -18.26 5.14 -6.79
N ILE A 135 -17.13 4.70 -6.22
CA ILE A 135 -16.40 3.51 -6.66
C ILE A 135 -16.40 2.47 -5.55
N GLN A 136 -16.91 1.30 -5.87
CA GLN A 136 -16.91 0.13 -4.99
C GLN A 136 -16.10 -1.00 -5.61
N PRO A 137 -15.03 -1.50 -4.95
CA PRO A 137 -14.26 -2.62 -5.43
C PRO A 137 -15.08 -3.91 -5.38
N THR A 138 -14.90 -4.75 -6.39
CA THR A 138 -15.49 -6.09 -6.44
C THR A 138 -14.92 -6.99 -5.35
N ALA A 139 -15.62 -8.08 -5.00
CA ALA A 139 -15.14 -9.05 -4.01
C ALA A 139 -13.74 -9.62 -4.36
N ALA A 140 -13.47 -9.82 -5.65
CA ALA A 140 -12.17 -10.27 -6.12
C ALA A 140 -11.07 -9.22 -5.90
N GLN A 141 -11.38 -7.93 -6.10
CA GLN A 141 -10.45 -6.82 -5.83
C GLN A 141 -10.19 -6.66 -4.32
N LYS A 142 -11.22 -6.79 -3.49
CA LYS A 142 -11.06 -6.81 -2.02
C LYS A 142 -10.19 -7.97 -1.56
N ALA A 143 -10.36 -9.16 -2.14
CA ALA A 143 -9.51 -10.32 -1.85
C ALA A 143 -8.04 -10.07 -2.22
N LYS A 144 -7.77 -9.48 -3.40
CA LYS A 144 -6.42 -9.08 -3.81
C LYS A 144 -5.79 -8.06 -2.86
N PHE A 145 -6.56 -7.03 -2.47
CA PHE A 145 -6.09 -6.03 -1.50
C PHE A 145 -5.74 -6.68 -0.15
N LYS A 146 -6.60 -7.58 0.34
CA LYS A 146 -6.32 -8.35 1.56
C LYS A 146 -5.06 -9.19 1.45
N ASP A 147 -4.86 -9.88 0.33
CA ASP A 147 -3.66 -10.70 0.08
C ASP A 147 -2.38 -9.84 0.11
N LEU A 148 -2.41 -8.65 -0.51
CA LEU A 148 -1.29 -7.70 -0.46
C LEU A 148 -0.98 -7.24 0.97
N VAL A 149 -2.00 -6.89 1.75
CA VAL A 149 -1.86 -6.50 3.18
C VAL A 149 -1.12 -7.59 3.95
N GLU A 150 -1.55 -8.85 3.80
CA GLU A 150 -0.95 -9.99 4.50
C GLU A 150 0.49 -10.24 4.04
N LYS A 151 0.78 -10.10 2.73
CA LYS A 151 2.15 -10.24 2.21
C LYS A 151 3.11 -9.18 2.77
N ILE A 152 2.70 -7.91 2.80
CA ILE A 152 3.51 -6.82 3.36
C ILE A 152 3.80 -7.09 4.83
N LYS A 153 2.78 -7.51 5.60
CA LYS A 153 2.93 -7.87 7.01
C LYS A 153 3.85 -9.08 7.21
N ALA A 154 3.74 -10.10 6.37
CA ALA A 154 4.57 -11.30 6.46
C ALA A 154 6.05 -10.98 6.20
N ILE A 155 6.34 -10.17 5.18
CA ILE A 155 7.72 -9.74 4.86
C ILE A 155 8.27 -8.86 5.98
N ALA A 156 7.48 -7.90 6.47
CA ALA A 156 7.90 -7.08 7.61
C ALA A 156 8.18 -7.94 8.84
N SER A 157 7.25 -8.82 9.22
CA SER A 157 7.43 -9.71 10.38
C SER A 157 8.66 -10.58 10.22
N SER A 158 8.85 -11.23 9.07
CA SER A 158 10.02 -12.06 8.79
C SER A 158 11.34 -11.30 8.85
N SER A 159 11.33 -10.00 8.58
CA SER A 159 12.53 -9.16 8.59
C SER A 159 12.83 -8.58 9.98
N LEU A 160 11.81 -8.48 10.84
CA LEU A 160 11.88 -7.86 12.17
C LEU A 160 12.04 -8.89 13.30
N GLN A 161 12.18 -10.18 12.97
CA GLN A 161 12.49 -11.29 13.88
C GLN A 161 14.00 -11.40 14.15
#